data_AF-A0A1E5PL13-F1
#
_entry.id   AF-A0A1E5PL13-F1
#
_cell.length_a   1.000
_cell.length_b   1.000
_cell.length_c   1.000
_cell.angle_alpha   90.00
_cell.angle_beta   90.00
_cell.angle_gamma   90.00
#
_symmetry.space_group_name_H-M   'P 1'
#
loop_
_entity.id
_entity.type
_entity.pdbx_description
1 polymer ?
#
loop_
_entity_poly.entity_id
_entity_poly.type
_entity_poly.pdbx_seq_one_letter_code
_entity_poly.pdbx_strand_id
1 'polypeptide(L)'
;MAAPTQWGDTVFVTGSTPELGSWSPDAAVPLSSASAPVWTASLVLEGAASVSFKYLIKRADGSVVWEQADNRAMTTPSDGSSFTTHDTFRDTVGTPASGIAPDCVVAHASWRYTAVTNRCGMPLHLQALHQGGAASDCRWIGAGSTATFAGYGPFRDYVLAVNHC
;
A
#
# COMPACT_ATOMS: atom_id res chain seq x y z
N MET A 1 -4.65 1.96 -12.44
CA MET A 1 -3.92 1.85 -11.17
C MET A 1 -3.15 0.53 -11.07
N ALA A 2 -2.02 0.48 -10.38
CA ALA A 2 -1.25 -0.77 -10.16
C ALA A 2 -1.48 -1.34 -8.75
N ALA A 3 -1.69 -2.66 -8.60
CA ALA A 3 -1.89 -3.33 -7.30
C ALA A 3 -1.23 -4.72 -7.23
N PRO A 4 -0.73 -5.13 -6.03
CA PRO A 4 -0.23 -6.49 -5.80
C PRO A 4 -1.41 -7.45 -5.64
N THR A 5 -1.84 -8.06 -6.74
CA THR A 5 -2.98 -8.98 -6.77
C THR A 5 -2.50 -10.43 -6.94
N GLN A 6 -3.16 -11.36 -6.25
CA GLN A 6 -3.01 -12.79 -6.48
C GLN A 6 -4.10 -13.30 -7.44
N TRP A 7 -3.96 -14.54 -7.90
CA TRP A 7 -4.98 -15.16 -8.74
C TRP A 7 -6.32 -15.23 -7.98
N GLY A 8 -7.36 -14.59 -8.54
CA GLY A 8 -8.69 -14.54 -7.94
C GLY A 8 -8.99 -13.26 -7.15
N ASP A 9 -8.01 -12.38 -6.97
CA ASP A 9 -8.26 -11.06 -6.38
C ASP A 9 -8.95 -10.14 -7.39
N THR A 10 -9.83 -9.27 -6.89
CA THR A 10 -10.48 -8.23 -7.70
C THR A 10 -10.34 -6.88 -7.00
N VAL A 11 -9.95 -5.87 -7.77
CA VAL A 11 -9.81 -4.50 -7.27
C VAL A 11 -11.10 -3.73 -7.47
N PHE A 12 -11.47 -2.91 -6.49
CA PHE A 12 -12.65 -2.05 -6.50
C PHE A 12 -12.29 -0.63 -6.05
N VAL A 13 -13.17 0.31 -6.35
CA VAL A 13 -13.14 1.70 -5.84
C VAL A 13 -14.47 2.04 -5.18
N THR A 14 -14.42 2.75 -4.06
CA THR A 14 -15.59 3.33 -3.40
C THR A 14 -15.28 4.72 -2.87
N GLY A 15 -16.29 5.53 -2.59
CA GLY A 15 -16.09 6.93 -2.23
C GLY A 15 -17.33 7.60 -1.68
N SER A 16 -17.24 8.92 -1.52
CA SER A 16 -18.22 9.76 -0.83
C SER A 16 -19.54 9.92 -1.58
N THR A 17 -19.57 9.64 -2.88
CA THR A 17 -20.77 9.84 -3.71
C THR A 17 -21.56 8.54 -3.90
N PRO A 18 -22.87 8.62 -4.20
CA PRO A 18 -23.70 7.45 -4.45
C PRO A 18 -23.20 6.59 -5.64
N GLU A 19 -22.65 7.22 -6.67
CA GLU A 19 -22.10 6.55 -7.85
C GLU A 19 -20.85 5.72 -7.51
N LEU A 20 -20.19 6.07 -6.40
CA LEU A 20 -19.06 5.32 -5.83
C LEU A 20 -19.48 4.47 -4.62
N GLY A 21 -20.78 4.27 -4.39
CA GLY A 21 -21.27 3.37 -3.34
C GLY A 21 -21.22 3.92 -1.92
N SER A 22 -21.00 5.24 -1.73
CA SER A 22 -21.08 5.90 -0.41
C SER A 22 -20.27 5.20 0.70
N TRP A 23 -19.00 4.87 0.40
CA TRP A 23 -18.06 4.14 1.27
C TRP A 23 -18.42 2.69 1.62
N SER A 24 -19.42 2.10 0.95
CA SER A 24 -19.79 0.69 1.15
C SER A 24 -18.96 -0.24 0.26
N PRO A 25 -18.24 -1.24 0.82
CA PRO A 25 -17.56 -2.29 0.05
C PRO A 25 -18.50 -3.08 -0.87
N ASP A 26 -19.76 -3.27 -0.46
CA ASP A 26 -20.74 -4.06 -1.22
C ASP A 26 -21.25 -3.31 -2.44
N ALA A 27 -21.28 -1.98 -2.36
CA ALA A 27 -21.62 -1.08 -3.47
C ALA A 27 -20.39 -0.52 -4.19
N ALA A 28 -19.19 -1.04 -3.90
CA ALA A 28 -17.96 -0.60 -4.53
C ALA A 28 -17.93 -1.01 -6.01
N VAL A 29 -17.35 -0.16 -6.85
CA VAL A 29 -17.30 -0.35 -8.30
C VAL A 29 -16.08 -1.20 -8.67
N PRO A 30 -16.24 -2.33 -9.39
CA PRO A 30 -15.12 -3.17 -9.80
C PRO A 30 -14.27 -2.49 -10.86
N LEU A 31 -12.95 -2.66 -10.77
CA LEU A 31 -12.03 -2.29 -11.82
C LEU A 31 -11.78 -3.51 -12.73
N SER A 32 -11.56 -3.23 -14.01
CA SER A 32 -11.17 -4.22 -15.02
C SER A 32 -9.69 -4.56 -14.93
N SER A 33 -9.35 -5.85 -14.96
CA SER A 33 -7.98 -6.39 -15.05
C SER A 33 -7.50 -6.59 -16.49
N ALA A 34 -8.26 -6.15 -17.50
CA ALA A 34 -7.95 -6.40 -18.92
C ALA A 34 -6.57 -5.87 -19.37
N SER A 35 -5.95 -4.98 -18.59
CA SER A 35 -4.62 -4.41 -18.84
C SER A 35 -3.63 -4.68 -17.70
N ALA A 36 -3.79 -5.80 -16.98
CA ALA A 36 -2.95 -6.18 -15.86
C ALA A 36 -1.44 -6.02 -16.19
N PRO A 37 -0.62 -5.44 -15.28
CA PRO A 37 -0.91 -5.12 -13.88
C PRO A 37 -1.69 -3.81 -13.65
N VAL A 38 -2.16 -3.15 -14.71
CA VAL A 38 -2.97 -1.93 -14.61
C VAL A 38 -4.47 -2.27 -14.58
N TRP A 39 -5.13 -1.80 -13.54
CA TRP A 39 -6.58 -1.89 -13.35
C TRP A 39 -7.27 -0.58 -13.70
N THR A 40 -8.41 -0.63 -14.40
CA THR A 40 -9.11 0.56 -14.88
C THR A 40 -10.61 0.50 -14.62
N ALA A 41 -11.21 1.66 -14.35
CA ALA A 41 -12.67 1.83 -14.33
C ALA A 41 -12.99 3.19 -14.94
N SER A 42 -14.11 3.24 -15.66
CA SER A 42 -14.69 4.48 -16.19
C SER A 42 -16.05 4.67 -15.54
N LEU A 43 -16.23 5.79 -14.86
CA LEU A 43 -17.46 6.14 -14.17
C LEU A 43 -17.94 7.51 -14.62
N VAL A 44 -19.26 7.70 -14.64
CA VAL A 44 -19.88 9.01 -14.81
C VAL A 44 -20.22 9.52 -13.42
N LEU A 45 -19.71 10.71 -13.09
CA LEU A 45 -19.94 11.38 -11.81
C LEU A 45 -20.57 12.75 -12.08
N GLU A 46 -21.30 13.27 -11.12
CA GLU A 46 -21.81 14.64 -11.18
C GLU A 46 -20.66 15.66 -11.31
N GLY A 47 -20.83 16.65 -12.19
CA GLY A 47 -19.82 17.67 -12.46
C GLY A 47 -19.67 18.67 -11.31
N ALA A 48 -18.48 19.29 -11.21
CA ALA A 48 -18.15 20.29 -10.18
C ALA A 48 -18.24 19.79 -8.71
N ALA A 49 -18.17 18.49 -8.47
CA ALA A 49 -18.22 17.90 -7.15
C ALA A 49 -16.80 17.57 -6.63
N SER A 50 -16.53 17.90 -5.36
CA SER A 50 -15.39 17.34 -4.65
C SER A 50 -15.72 15.91 -4.22
N VAL A 51 -15.00 14.96 -4.80
CA VAL A 51 -15.19 13.52 -4.60
C VAL A 51 -14.01 12.98 -3.80
N SER A 52 -14.32 12.30 -2.69
CA SER A 52 -13.32 11.53 -1.95
C SER A 52 -13.51 10.05 -2.25
N PHE A 53 -12.43 9.29 -2.44
CA PHE A 53 -12.48 7.88 -2.79
C PHE A 53 -11.28 7.09 -2.24
N LYS A 54 -11.42 5.76 -2.22
CA LYS A 54 -10.35 4.80 -1.93
C LYS A 54 -10.51 3.54 -2.76
N TYR A 55 -9.38 2.88 -2.98
CA TYR A 55 -9.35 1.54 -3.55
C TYR A 55 -9.44 0.47 -2.47
N LEU A 56 -10.01 -0.69 -2.83
CA LEU A 56 -10.01 -1.90 -2.01
C LEU A 56 -9.77 -3.12 -2.89
N ILE A 57 -9.17 -4.16 -2.31
CA ILE A 57 -8.99 -5.48 -2.93
C ILE A 57 -9.92 -6.44 -2.22
N LYS A 58 -10.81 -7.10 -2.96
CA LYS A 58 -11.52 -8.28 -2.46
C LYS A 58 -10.72 -9.50 -2.86
N ARG A 59 -10.27 -10.26 -1.88
CA ARG A 59 -9.51 -11.49 -2.10
C ARG A 59 -10.45 -12.67 -2.35
N ALA A 60 -9.91 -13.72 -2.95
CA ALA A 60 -10.64 -14.96 -3.18
C ALA A 60 -11.16 -15.63 -1.89
N ASP A 61 -10.54 -15.37 -0.73
CA ASP A 61 -10.99 -15.84 0.59
C ASP A 61 -12.15 -15.01 1.19
N GLY A 62 -12.63 -13.99 0.46
CA GLY A 62 -13.69 -13.09 0.89
C GLY A 62 -13.22 -11.91 1.76
N SER A 63 -11.93 -11.82 2.07
CA SER A 63 -11.39 -10.69 2.82
C SER A 63 -11.32 -9.42 1.98
N VAL A 64 -11.54 -8.28 2.63
CA VAL A 64 -11.48 -6.95 2.02
C VAL A 64 -10.27 -6.21 2.57
N VAL A 65 -9.33 -5.86 1.69
CA VAL A 65 -8.15 -5.06 2.02
C VAL A 65 -8.35 -3.66 1.46
N TRP A 66 -8.48 -2.67 2.34
CA TRP A 66 -8.57 -1.27 1.95
C TRP A 66 -7.20 -0.68 1.69
N GLU A 67 -7.11 0.35 0.85
CA GLU A 67 -5.95 1.22 0.85
C GLU A 67 -5.78 1.87 2.23
N GLN A 68 -4.55 1.89 2.68
CA GLN A 68 -4.18 2.25 4.03
C GLN A 68 -3.77 3.73 4.19
N ALA A 69 -3.65 4.52 3.12
CA ALA A 69 -3.39 5.96 3.22
C ALA A 69 -4.66 6.78 3.48
N ASP A 70 -4.56 8.10 3.55
CA ASP A 70 -5.73 8.99 3.58
C ASP A 70 -6.61 8.82 2.33
N ASN A 71 -7.89 9.18 2.48
CA ASN A 71 -8.82 9.21 1.37
C ASN A 71 -8.25 10.08 0.24
N ARG A 72 -8.31 9.56 -0.98
CA ARG A 72 -7.97 10.34 -2.17
C ARG A 72 -9.07 11.35 -2.41
N ALA A 73 -8.71 12.51 -2.92
CA ALA A 73 -9.65 13.56 -3.29
C ALA A 73 -9.43 13.98 -4.74
N MET A 74 -10.53 14.27 -5.43
CA MET A 74 -10.56 14.73 -6.81
C MET A 74 -11.74 15.68 -6.98
N THR A 75 -11.63 16.65 -7.88
CA THR A 75 -12.75 17.50 -8.28
C THR A 75 -13.14 17.17 -9.71
N THR A 76 -14.40 16.84 -9.95
CA THR A 76 -14.90 16.54 -11.30
C THR A 76 -14.96 17.82 -12.15
N PRO A 77 -14.56 17.78 -13.43
CA PRO A 77 -14.67 18.94 -14.30
C PRO A 77 -16.12 19.41 -14.44
N SER A 78 -16.35 20.73 -14.35
CA SER A 78 -17.70 21.32 -14.46
C SER A 78 -18.20 21.45 -15.91
N ASP A 79 -17.30 21.25 -16.87
CA ASP A 79 -17.54 21.37 -18.32
C ASP A 79 -17.92 20.03 -18.97
N GLY A 80 -18.05 18.96 -18.18
CA GLY A 80 -18.35 17.61 -18.67
C GLY A 80 -17.15 16.89 -19.32
N SER A 81 -15.94 17.46 -19.22
CA SER A 81 -14.71 16.83 -19.70
C SER A 81 -14.37 15.57 -18.88
N SER A 82 -13.76 14.57 -19.53
CA SER A 82 -13.27 13.38 -18.85
C SER A 82 -12.02 13.70 -18.03
N PHE A 83 -11.95 13.19 -16.80
CA PHE A 83 -10.75 13.23 -15.96
C PHE A 83 -10.21 11.82 -15.74
N THR A 84 -8.89 11.64 -15.89
CA THR A 84 -8.21 10.36 -15.68
C THR A 84 -7.13 10.50 -14.60
N THR A 85 -7.16 9.60 -13.61
CA THR A 85 -6.10 9.47 -12.60
C THR A 85 -5.27 8.21 -12.82
N HIS A 86 -3.96 8.32 -12.57
CA HIS A 86 -3.02 7.20 -12.60
C HIS A 86 -2.50 6.94 -11.18
N ASP A 87 -3.07 5.94 -10.50
CA ASP A 87 -2.76 5.63 -9.10
C ASP A 87 -1.98 4.33 -8.90
N THR A 88 -1.34 4.20 -7.74
CA THR A 88 -0.81 2.93 -7.22
C THR A 88 -1.53 2.60 -5.92
N PHE A 89 -1.93 1.35 -5.73
CA PHE A 89 -2.59 0.88 -4.50
C PHE A 89 -1.65 1.07 -3.31
N ARG A 90 -2.16 1.68 -2.24
CA ARG A 90 -1.38 2.00 -1.04
C ARG A 90 -1.71 0.98 0.04
N ASP A 91 -0.87 -0.04 0.19
CA ASP A 91 -1.06 -1.19 1.08
C ASP A 91 -0.53 -0.98 2.51
N THR A 92 0.06 0.18 2.83
CA THR A 92 0.58 0.52 4.17
C THR A 92 0.14 1.91 4.66
N VAL A 93 -0.38 2.02 5.90
CA VAL A 93 -0.57 3.34 6.55
C VAL A 93 0.84 3.83 6.84
N GLY A 94 1.24 4.91 6.19
CA GLY A 94 2.57 5.46 6.36
C GLY A 94 3.63 4.74 5.56
N THR A 95 3.52 4.76 4.24
CA THR A 95 4.71 5.17 3.49
C THR A 95 4.88 6.65 3.79
N PRO A 96 5.75 7.11 4.71
CA PRO A 96 6.28 8.45 4.54
C PRO A 96 6.86 8.46 3.12
N ALA A 97 6.65 9.54 2.37
CA ALA A 97 7.10 9.69 0.99
C ALA A 97 8.62 9.44 0.75
N SER A 98 9.36 9.02 1.78
CA SER A 98 10.78 8.69 1.82
C SER A 98 11.13 7.19 1.80
N GLY A 99 10.17 6.26 1.86
CA GLY A 99 10.48 4.81 1.84
C GLY A 99 11.13 4.24 3.11
N ILE A 100 11.17 5.01 4.21
CA ILE A 100 11.72 4.61 5.52
C ILE A 100 10.60 4.01 6.40
N ALA A 101 10.92 3.00 7.21
CA ALA A 101 9.97 2.38 8.13
C ALA A 101 9.46 3.39 9.19
N PRO A 102 8.20 3.27 9.67
CA PRO A 102 7.64 4.13 10.70
C PRO A 102 8.36 4.00 12.05
N ASP A 103 8.26 5.01 12.93
CA ASP A 103 8.90 5.03 14.26
C ASP A 103 8.43 3.90 15.20
N CYS A 104 7.29 3.27 14.94
CA CYS A 104 6.83 2.09 15.66
C CYS A 104 7.61 0.81 15.29
N VAL A 105 8.48 0.86 14.28
CA VAL A 105 9.41 -0.21 13.94
C VAL A 105 10.72 -0.01 14.71
N VAL A 106 11.10 -1.01 15.49
CA VAL A 106 12.34 -0.99 16.27
C VAL A 106 13.32 -2.00 15.70
N ALA A 107 14.51 -1.55 15.31
CA ALA A 107 15.57 -2.39 14.79
C ALA A 107 16.76 -2.48 15.74
N HIS A 108 17.27 -3.69 15.97
CA HIS A 108 18.46 -3.96 16.76
C HIS A 108 19.45 -4.78 15.93
N ALA A 109 20.49 -4.12 15.44
CA ALA A 109 21.53 -4.74 14.62
C ALA A 109 22.64 -5.36 15.47
N SER A 110 23.08 -6.56 15.09
CA SER A 110 24.25 -7.24 15.62
C SER A 110 25.13 -7.76 14.49
N TRP A 111 26.29 -8.31 14.83
CA TRP A 111 27.20 -8.91 13.84
C TRP A 111 26.53 -10.03 13.04
N ARG A 112 25.67 -10.84 13.69
CA ARG A 112 25.06 -12.02 13.08
C ARG A 112 23.69 -11.74 12.47
N TYR A 113 22.85 -10.97 13.15
CA TYR A 113 21.48 -10.70 12.75
C TYR A 113 21.03 -9.28 13.07
N THR A 114 20.09 -8.77 12.30
CA THR A 114 19.33 -7.55 12.60
C THR A 114 17.90 -7.92 12.95
N ALA A 115 17.51 -7.71 14.21
CA ALA A 115 16.15 -7.98 14.68
C ALA A 115 15.27 -6.74 14.45
N VAL A 116 14.23 -6.87 13.65
CA VAL A 116 13.28 -5.80 13.32
C VAL A 116 11.93 -6.18 13.90
N THR A 117 11.47 -5.39 14.86
CA THR A 117 10.20 -5.59 15.56
C THR A 117 9.18 -4.60 15.06
N ASN A 118 8.08 -5.09 14.50
CA ASN A 118 6.95 -4.28 14.11
C ASN A 118 6.05 -4.07 15.34
N ARG A 119 6.16 -2.93 16.02
CA ARG A 119 5.22 -2.56 17.10
C ARG A 119 4.04 -1.74 16.59
N CYS A 120 3.93 -1.58 15.27
CA CYS A 120 2.77 -0.96 14.67
C CYS A 120 1.57 -1.90 14.79
N GLY A 121 0.36 -1.34 14.87
CA GLY A 121 -0.88 -2.10 15.01
C GLY A 121 -1.31 -2.88 13.75
N MET A 122 -0.45 -2.93 12.73
CA MET A 122 -0.73 -3.52 11.42
C MET A 122 0.52 -4.21 10.86
N PRO A 123 0.38 -5.22 10.00
CA PRO A 123 1.51 -5.85 9.32
C PRO A 123 2.22 -4.86 8.40
N LEU A 124 3.55 -4.96 8.31
CA LEU A 124 4.38 -4.15 7.42
C LEU A 124 5.26 -5.05 6.56
N HIS A 125 5.51 -4.63 5.32
CA HIS A 125 6.45 -5.27 4.41
C HIS A 125 7.74 -4.44 4.40
N LEU A 126 8.84 -5.05 4.87
CA LEU A 126 10.04 -4.33 5.28
C LEU A 126 11.31 -5.04 4.81
N GLN A 127 12.36 -4.25 4.59
CA GLN A 127 13.72 -4.68 4.27
C GLN A 127 14.76 -3.89 5.07
N ALA A 128 15.93 -4.48 5.34
CA ALA A 128 17.07 -3.83 5.95
C ALA A 128 18.04 -3.31 4.87
N LEU A 129 18.38 -2.02 4.94
CA LEU A 129 19.34 -1.36 4.06
C LEU A 129 20.71 -1.26 4.74
N HIS A 130 21.77 -1.67 4.05
CA HIS A 130 23.14 -1.68 4.56
C HIS A 130 23.98 -0.55 3.96
N GLN A 131 25.09 -0.20 4.60
CA GLN A 131 26.01 0.87 4.20
C GLN A 131 26.58 0.71 2.79
N GLY A 132 26.81 -0.52 2.34
CA GLY A 132 27.24 -0.85 0.99
C GLY A 132 26.17 -0.66 -0.08
N GLY A 133 24.98 -0.16 0.29
CA GLY A 133 23.83 -0.02 -0.61
C GLY A 133 23.04 -1.31 -0.84
N ALA A 134 23.45 -2.42 -0.21
CA ALA A 134 22.75 -3.69 -0.28
C ALA A 134 21.46 -3.64 0.55
N ALA A 135 20.35 -4.07 -0.05
CA ALA A 135 19.09 -4.30 0.65
C ALA A 135 18.87 -5.80 0.87
N SER A 136 18.31 -6.17 2.00
CA SER A 136 17.85 -7.54 2.24
C SER A 136 16.62 -7.86 1.41
N ASP A 137 16.27 -9.15 1.33
CA ASP A 137 14.95 -9.54 0.84
C ASP A 137 13.83 -8.90 1.66
N CYS A 138 12.74 -8.58 0.97
CA CYS A 138 11.54 -8.05 1.55
C CYS A 138 10.77 -9.11 2.32
N ARG A 139 10.29 -8.74 3.50
CA ARG A 139 9.58 -9.68 4.36
C ARG A 139 8.40 -9.03 5.06
N TRP A 140 7.30 -9.77 5.08
CA TRP A 140 6.11 -9.41 5.85
C TRP A 140 6.35 -9.67 7.33
N ILE A 141 6.19 -8.63 8.13
CA ILE A 141 6.28 -8.67 9.59
C ILE A 141 4.91 -8.31 10.15
N GLY A 142 4.24 -9.29 10.76
CA GLY A 142 2.94 -9.10 11.40
C GLY A 142 3.00 -8.06 12.53
N ALA A 143 1.84 -7.49 12.89
CA ALA A 143 1.73 -6.60 14.04
C ALA A 143 2.23 -7.29 15.32
N GLY A 144 3.07 -6.60 16.10
CA GLY A 144 3.70 -7.14 17.31
C GLY A 144 4.78 -8.22 17.06
N SER A 145 5.08 -8.56 15.81
CA SER A 145 6.04 -9.63 15.47
C SER A 145 7.44 -9.09 15.23
N THR A 146 8.43 -9.98 15.37
CA THR A 146 9.84 -9.70 15.05
C THR A 146 10.30 -10.58 13.89
N ALA A 147 10.96 -9.98 12.91
CA ALA A 147 11.70 -10.70 11.89
C ALA A 147 13.21 -10.46 12.04
N THR A 148 14.00 -11.43 11.62
CA THR A 148 15.46 -11.35 11.60
C THR A 148 15.95 -11.22 10.16
N PHE A 149 16.80 -10.24 9.93
CA PHE A 149 17.56 -10.01 8.70
C PHE A 149 19.05 -10.28 8.94
N ALA A 150 19.85 -10.19 7.87
CA ALA A 150 21.30 -10.29 7.98
C ALA A 150 21.86 -9.22 8.93
N GLY A 151 22.88 -9.59 9.70
CA GLY A 151 23.70 -8.66 10.48
C GLY A 151 24.83 -8.07 9.63
N TYR A 152 25.63 -7.20 10.23
CA TYR A 152 26.69 -6.49 9.51
C TYR A 152 27.93 -7.33 9.17
N GLY A 153 28.04 -8.53 9.75
CA GLY A 153 29.04 -9.51 9.37
C GLY A 153 30.49 -9.04 9.51
N PRO A 154 31.45 -9.81 8.99
CA PRO A 154 32.88 -9.53 9.11
C PRO A 154 33.32 -8.28 8.33
N PHE A 155 32.55 -7.90 7.30
CA PHE A 155 32.82 -6.73 6.47
C PHE A 155 32.30 -5.42 7.06
N ARG A 156 31.65 -5.46 8.24
CA ARG A 156 31.10 -4.28 8.94
C ARG A 156 30.14 -3.47 8.06
N ASP A 157 29.33 -4.18 7.27
CA ASP A 157 28.30 -3.54 6.46
C ASP A 157 27.08 -3.24 7.33
N TYR A 158 27.14 -2.13 8.08
CA TYR A 158 26.12 -1.82 9.09
C TYR A 158 24.76 -1.53 8.46
N VAL A 159 23.69 -1.95 9.15
CA VAL A 159 22.33 -1.55 8.78
C VAL A 159 22.17 -0.05 9.03
N LEU A 160 21.88 0.69 7.97
CA LEU A 160 21.62 2.13 7.99
C LEU A 160 20.17 2.44 8.33
N ALA A 161 19.25 1.65 7.77
CA ALA A 161 17.82 1.88 7.90
C ALA A 161 17.02 0.59 7.72
N VAL A 162 15.78 0.62 8.19
CA VAL A 162 14.74 -0.32 7.77
C VAL A 162 13.78 0.47 6.90
N ASN A 163 13.47 -0.06 5.73
CA ASN A 163 12.69 0.61 4.71
C ASN A 163 11.48 -0.25 4.32
N HIS A 164 10.49 0.43 3.76
CA HIS A 164 9.39 -0.24 3.08
C HIS A 164 9.84 -0.83 1.74
N CYS A 165 9.20 -1.93 1.41
CA CYS A 165 9.09 -2.55 0.10
C CYS A 165 7.82 -3.41 0.13
#